data_AF-A0AB36GSV3-F1
#
_entry.id   AF-A0AB36GSV3-F1
#
_cell.length_a   1.000
_cell.length_b   1.000
_cell.length_c   1.000
_cell.angle_alpha   90.00
_cell.angle_beta   90.00
_cell.angle_gamma   90.00
#
_symmetry.space_group_name_H-M   'P 1'
#
loop_
_entity.id
_entity.type
_entity.pdbx_description
1 polymer ?
#
loop_
_entity_poly.entity_id
_entity_poly.type
_entity_poly.pdbx_seq_one_letter_code
_entity_poly.pdbx_strand_id
1 'polypeptide(L)'
;MSFSASQRQGFALLLAGVTATVLVLTLKLPGVILAIFICGALWLFVGARPDASEHAALRASIALTVEDITGVLEDYATFATSDDAEALADRTLHRPALADVDCTNPTIEAFHYKMHGAQRFLRRLDARVNSPDTGTSELESLLKVADDRAAELKESWLAARRAALALGTNYKKGDGR
;
A
#
# COMPACT_ATOMS: atom_id res chain seq x y z
N MET A 1 -36.99 -2.53 1.68
CA MET A 1 -36.64 -1.27 0.99
C MET A 1 -35.31 -0.78 1.56
N SER A 2 -34.24 -0.92 0.77
CA SER A 2 -32.89 -0.46 1.14
C SER A 2 -32.77 1.01 0.73
N PHE A 3 -32.68 1.92 1.70
CA PHE A 3 -32.44 3.34 1.42
C PHE A 3 -30.95 3.56 1.17
N SER A 4 -30.62 4.23 0.06
CA SER A 4 -29.26 4.64 -0.29
C SER A 4 -28.66 5.50 0.85
N ALA A 5 -27.33 5.43 1.02
CA ALA A 5 -26.61 6.19 2.05
C ALA A 5 -26.91 7.70 1.99
N SER A 6 -27.08 8.28 0.80
CA SER A 6 -27.44 9.70 0.62
C SER A 6 -28.89 9.98 1.03
N GLN A 7 -29.82 9.07 0.75
CA GLN A 7 -31.21 9.16 1.20
C GLN A 7 -31.31 9.06 2.72
N ARG A 8 -30.55 8.16 3.36
CA ARG A 8 -30.50 8.06 4.82
C ARG A 8 -29.97 9.35 5.46
N GLN A 9 -28.96 9.98 4.85
CA GLN A 9 -28.43 11.28 5.29
C GLN A 9 -29.46 12.40 5.14
N GLY A 10 -30.17 12.46 4.01
CA GLY A 10 -31.23 13.44 3.78
C GLY A 10 -32.39 13.29 4.77
N PHE A 11 -32.82 12.06 5.04
CA PHE A 11 -33.85 11.78 6.04
C PHE A 11 -33.40 12.13 7.46
N ALA A 12 -32.16 11.79 7.84
CA ALA A 12 -31.62 12.12 9.16
C ALA A 12 -31.52 13.64 9.39
N LEU A 13 -31.09 14.40 8.38
CA LEU A 13 -31.03 15.87 8.44
C LEU A 13 -32.42 16.50 8.54
N LEU A 14 -33.39 16.00 7.77
CA LEU A 14 -34.79 16.43 7.87
C LEU A 14 -35.36 16.16 9.26
N LEU A 15 -35.15 14.96 9.80
CA LEU A 15 -35.64 14.57 11.13
C LEU A 15 -34.99 15.43 12.23
N ALA A 16 -33.68 15.66 12.15
CA ALA A 16 -32.97 16.55 13.09
C ALA A 16 -33.49 17.99 13.02
N GLY A 17 -33.72 18.52 11.82
CA GLY A 17 -34.28 19.86 11.61
C GLY A 17 -35.69 20.00 12.15
N VAL A 18 -36.58 19.03 11.88
CA VAL A 18 -37.95 19.01 12.42
C VAL A 18 -37.94 18.93 13.95
N THR A 19 -37.10 18.07 14.53
CA THR A 19 -37.00 17.90 15.98
C THR A 19 -36.49 19.17 16.65
N ALA A 20 -35.48 19.83 16.08
CA ALA A 20 -34.98 21.12 16.57
C ALA A 20 -36.06 22.22 16.50
N THR A 21 -36.83 22.26 15.41
CA THR A 21 -37.90 23.25 15.21
C THR A 21 -39.04 23.07 16.22
N VAL A 22 -39.45 21.82 16.47
CA VAL A 22 -40.47 21.48 17.48
C VAL A 22 -40.00 21.81 18.90
N LEU A 23 -38.73 21.55 19.24
CA LEU A 23 -38.15 21.90 20.55
C LEU A 23 -38.09 23.41 20.79
N VAL A 24 -37.72 24.21 19.78
CA VAL A 24 -37.67 25.68 19.89
C VAL A 24 -39.06 26.27 20.06
N LEU A 25 -40.05 25.77 19.32
CA LEU A 25 -41.44 26.24 19.39
C LEU A 25 -42.15 25.87 20.69
N THR A 26 -41.84 24.72 21.29
CA THR A 26 -42.53 24.22 22.49
C THR A 26 -41.90 24.68 23.81
N LEU A 27 -40.57 24.85 23.87
CA LEU A 27 -39.84 25.10 25.12
C LEU A 27 -39.18 26.50 25.25
N LYS A 28 -39.18 27.35 24.21
CA LYS A 28 -38.44 28.63 24.18
C LYS A 28 -36.91 28.44 24.42
N LEU A 29 -36.32 29.19 25.35
CA LEU A 29 -34.87 29.25 25.66
C LEU A 29 -34.19 27.88 25.90
N PRO A 30 -34.75 26.95 26.72
CA PRO A 30 -34.14 25.63 26.91
C PRO A 30 -34.13 24.76 25.64
N GLY A 31 -35.08 24.95 24.71
CA GLY A 31 -35.10 24.23 23.44
C GLY A 31 -33.95 24.63 22.50
N VAL A 32 -33.55 25.90 22.51
CA VAL A 32 -32.40 26.42 21.74
C VAL A 32 -31.09 25.82 22.25
N ILE A 33 -30.93 25.73 23.57
CA ILE A 33 -29.74 25.14 24.20
C ILE A 33 -29.60 23.67 23.77
N LEU A 34 -30.69 22.92 23.80
CA LEU A 34 -30.69 21.50 23.42
C LEU A 34 -30.37 21.30 21.92
N ALA A 35 -30.91 22.16 21.05
CA ALA A 35 -30.61 22.12 19.62
C ALA A 35 -29.12 22.39 19.32
N ILE A 36 -28.50 23.35 20.01
CA ILE A 36 -27.06 23.63 19.89
C ILE A 36 -26.25 22.41 20.33
N PHE A 37 -26.63 21.76 21.43
CA PHE A 37 -25.96 20.54 21.89
C PHE A 37 -26.08 19.39 20.88
N ILE A 38 -27.25 19.17 20.28
CA ILE A 38 -27.45 18.13 19.27
C ILE A 38 -26.64 18.44 18.00
N CYS A 39 -26.66 19.67 17.51
CA CYS A 39 -25.86 20.07 16.35
C CYS A 39 -24.36 19.96 16.62
N GLY A 40 -23.90 20.38 17.79
CA GLY A 40 -22.50 20.23 18.21
C GLY A 40 -22.09 18.76 18.31
N ALA A 41 -22.93 17.91 18.91
CA ALA A 41 -22.70 16.47 18.99
C ALA A 41 -22.67 15.80 17.60
N LEU A 42 -23.60 16.18 16.70
CA LEU A 42 -23.62 15.71 15.32
C LEU A 42 -22.38 16.15 14.53
N TRP A 43 -21.92 17.38 14.73
CA TRP A 43 -20.68 17.86 14.11
C TRP A 43 -19.48 17.04 14.59
N LEU A 44 -19.34 16.83 15.90
CA LEU A 44 -18.29 15.99 16.47
C LEU A 44 -18.36 14.54 15.93
N PHE A 45 -19.56 13.97 15.81
CA PHE A 45 -19.76 12.63 15.25
C PHE A 45 -19.43 12.54 13.76
N VAL A 46 -19.71 13.59 12.97
CA VAL A 46 -19.33 13.66 11.56
C VAL A 46 -17.82 13.78 11.38
N GLY A 47 -17.10 14.39 12.34
CA GLY A 47 -15.64 14.39 12.38
C GLY A 47 -15.04 13.04 12.77
N ALA A 48 -15.75 12.25 13.58
CA ALA A 48 -15.34 10.92 14.05
C ALA A 48 -15.84 9.77 13.14
N ARG A 49 -15.90 9.97 11.82
CA ARG A 49 -16.31 8.89 10.89
C ARG A 49 -15.29 7.73 10.94
N PRO A 50 -15.69 6.53 11.41
CA PRO A 50 -14.80 5.38 11.56
C PRO A 50 -14.15 5.00 10.22
N ASP A 51 -14.94 4.98 9.14
CA ASP A 51 -14.50 4.59 7.80
C ASP A 51 -13.34 5.46 7.29
N ALA A 52 -13.33 6.76 7.60
CA ALA A 52 -12.25 7.66 7.20
C ALA A 52 -10.94 7.35 7.95
N SER A 53 -11.05 7.00 9.24
CA SER A 53 -9.89 6.59 10.04
C SER A 53 -9.33 5.24 9.62
N GLU A 54 -10.21 4.29 9.27
CA GLU A 54 -9.81 2.96 8.80
C GLU A 54 -9.16 3.01 7.42
N HIS A 55 -9.73 3.78 6.48
CA HIS A 55 -9.11 4.01 5.18
C HIS A 55 -7.72 4.64 5.32
N ALA A 56 -7.55 5.61 6.23
CA ALA A 56 -6.26 6.23 6.49
C ALA A 56 -5.25 5.21 7.05
N ALA A 57 -5.68 4.35 7.98
CA ALA A 57 -4.84 3.30 8.53
C ALA A 57 -4.42 2.28 7.46
N LEU A 58 -5.35 1.79 6.65
CA LEU A 58 -5.05 0.85 5.56
C LEU A 58 -4.09 1.45 4.52
N ARG A 59 -4.29 2.71 4.14
CA ARG A 59 -3.35 3.41 3.24
C ARG A 59 -1.96 3.53 3.84
N ALA A 60 -1.86 3.82 5.14
CA ALA A 60 -0.58 3.86 5.83
C ALA A 60 0.10 2.48 5.87
N SER A 61 -0.66 1.40 6.13
CA SER A 61 -0.14 0.04 6.07
C SER A 61 0.37 -0.31 4.67
N ILE A 62 -0.40 0.03 3.61
CA ILE A 62 0.04 -0.19 2.24
C ILE A 62 1.32 0.61 1.93
N ALA A 63 1.44 1.85 2.42
CA ALA A 63 2.64 2.66 2.23
C ALA A 63 3.88 2.01 2.86
N LEU A 64 3.76 1.43 4.05
CA LEU A 64 4.85 0.67 4.70
C LEU A 64 5.24 -0.57 3.87
N THR A 65 4.27 -1.33 3.38
CA THR A 65 4.55 -2.48 2.51
C THR A 65 5.19 -2.07 1.18
N VAL A 66 4.81 -0.91 0.64
CA VAL A 66 5.46 -0.33 -0.54
C VAL A 66 6.92 -0.02 -0.23
N GLU A 67 7.22 0.53 0.94
CA GLU A 67 8.58 0.81 1.40
C GLU A 67 9.43 -0.47 1.48
N ASP A 68 8.85 -1.57 1.96
CA ASP A 68 9.52 -2.89 1.96
C ASP A 68 9.87 -3.36 0.54
N ILE A 69 8.96 -3.18 -0.41
CA ILE A 69 9.20 -3.55 -1.83
C ILE A 69 10.29 -2.65 -2.41
N THR A 70 10.20 -1.33 -2.22
CA THR A 70 11.18 -0.38 -2.76
C THR A 70 12.55 -0.59 -2.15
N GLY A 71 12.64 -0.95 -0.86
CA GLY A 71 13.90 -1.28 -0.21
C GLY A 71 14.64 -2.42 -0.90
N VAL A 72 13.94 -3.51 -1.28
CA VAL A 72 14.59 -4.61 -2.03
C VAL A 72 15.02 -4.18 -3.44
N LEU A 73 14.24 -3.31 -4.10
CA LEU A 73 14.60 -2.78 -5.41
C LEU A 73 15.84 -1.87 -5.33
N GLU A 74 15.94 -1.06 -4.27
CA GLU A 74 17.08 -0.19 -3.99
C GLU A 74 18.33 -0.98 -3.60
N ASP A 75 18.19 -2.04 -2.80
CA ASP A 75 19.28 -2.97 -2.50
C ASP A 75 19.88 -3.56 -3.77
N TYR A 76 19.02 -4.01 -4.69
CA TYR A 76 19.46 -4.52 -5.98
C TYR A 76 20.09 -3.43 -6.85
N ALA A 77 19.49 -2.25 -6.93
CA ALA A 77 20.04 -1.13 -7.69
C ALA A 77 21.44 -0.76 -7.16
N THR A 78 21.59 -0.66 -5.84
CA THR A 78 22.88 -0.42 -5.18
C THR A 78 23.89 -1.49 -5.54
N PHE A 79 23.52 -2.76 -5.43
CA PHE A 79 24.39 -3.87 -5.86
C PHE A 79 24.78 -3.77 -7.36
N ALA A 80 23.83 -3.44 -8.23
CA ALA A 80 24.03 -3.48 -9.67
C ALA A 80 24.83 -2.28 -10.20
N THR A 81 24.58 -1.08 -9.67
CA THR A 81 25.08 0.18 -10.25
C THR A 81 25.95 1.02 -9.33
N SER A 82 26.04 0.74 -8.03
CA SER A 82 26.88 1.55 -7.14
C SER A 82 28.36 1.48 -7.50
N ASP A 83 29.05 2.60 -7.35
CA ASP A 83 30.51 2.73 -7.50
C ASP A 83 31.26 2.50 -6.19
N ASP A 84 30.54 2.20 -5.11
CA ASP A 84 31.16 1.85 -3.83
C ASP A 84 32.03 0.58 -3.97
N ALA A 85 33.17 0.58 -3.28
CA ALA A 85 34.17 -0.49 -3.39
C ALA A 85 33.59 -1.85 -2.96
N GLU A 86 32.73 -1.87 -1.94
CA GLU A 86 32.09 -3.09 -1.45
C GLU A 86 31.07 -3.63 -2.46
N ALA A 87 30.21 -2.76 -3.00
CA ALA A 87 29.25 -3.15 -4.05
C ALA A 87 29.95 -3.62 -5.33
N LEU A 88 31.04 -2.95 -5.73
CA LEU A 88 31.86 -3.33 -6.87
C LEU A 88 32.51 -4.72 -6.67
N ALA A 89 33.08 -4.96 -5.48
CA ALA A 89 33.64 -6.27 -5.14
C ALA A 89 32.55 -7.35 -5.09
N ASP A 90 31.38 -7.06 -4.52
CA ASP A 90 30.27 -8.01 -4.45
C ASP A 90 29.77 -8.38 -5.85
N ARG A 91 29.60 -7.41 -6.76
CA ARG A 91 29.15 -7.70 -8.14
C ARG A 91 30.20 -8.32 -9.05
N THR A 92 31.50 -8.16 -8.77
CA THR A 92 32.56 -8.66 -9.66
C THR A 92 33.23 -9.93 -9.16
N LEU A 93 33.50 -10.01 -7.85
CA LEU A 93 34.28 -11.09 -7.25
C LEU A 93 33.42 -12.15 -6.56
N HIS A 94 32.27 -11.76 -6.00
CA HIS A 94 31.47 -12.67 -5.18
C HIS A 94 30.22 -13.19 -5.89
N ARG A 95 29.44 -12.30 -6.53
CA ARG A 95 28.12 -12.62 -7.08
C ARG A 95 27.91 -12.06 -8.51
N PRO A 96 28.86 -12.24 -9.45
CA PRO A 96 28.72 -11.69 -10.79
C PRO A 96 27.54 -12.24 -11.59
N ALA A 97 27.08 -13.46 -11.28
CA ALA A 97 25.89 -14.05 -11.89
C ALA A 97 24.59 -13.27 -11.62
N LEU A 98 24.50 -12.52 -10.52
CA LEU A 98 23.30 -11.79 -10.13
C LEU A 98 23.12 -10.48 -10.92
N ALA A 99 24.19 -9.99 -11.55
CA ALA A 99 24.16 -8.83 -12.43
C ALA A 99 23.98 -9.23 -13.91
N ASP A 100 24.07 -10.53 -14.22
CA ASP A 100 23.85 -11.05 -15.56
C ASP A 100 22.37 -11.40 -15.75
N VAL A 101 21.68 -10.59 -16.54
CA VAL A 101 20.24 -10.76 -16.85
C VAL A 101 19.99 -12.06 -17.63
N ASP A 102 20.99 -12.54 -18.36
CA ASP A 102 20.90 -13.76 -19.18
C ASP A 102 21.38 -15.01 -18.42
N CYS A 103 21.57 -14.90 -17.09
CA CYS A 103 21.97 -16.03 -16.26
C CYS A 103 20.90 -17.14 -16.29
N THR A 104 21.28 -18.33 -16.73
CA THR A 104 20.37 -19.50 -16.82
C THR A 104 20.10 -20.17 -15.47
N ASN A 105 20.50 -19.55 -14.35
CA ASN A 105 20.18 -20.09 -13.02
C ASN A 105 18.72 -19.77 -12.68
N PRO A 106 17.87 -20.79 -12.44
CA PRO A 106 16.42 -20.58 -12.27
C PRO A 106 16.08 -19.70 -11.06
N THR A 107 16.91 -19.71 -10.01
CA THR A 107 16.69 -18.88 -8.82
C THR A 107 16.98 -17.40 -9.09
N ILE A 108 18.03 -17.11 -9.87
CA ILE A 108 18.41 -15.74 -10.25
C ILE A 108 17.39 -15.19 -11.25
N GLU A 109 17.03 -15.99 -12.26
CA GLU A 109 15.98 -15.66 -13.24
C GLU A 109 14.64 -15.36 -12.54
N ALA A 110 14.22 -16.20 -11.59
CA ALA A 110 12.99 -15.99 -10.84
C ALA A 110 13.00 -14.68 -10.04
N PHE A 111 14.14 -14.28 -9.49
CA PHE A 111 14.27 -12.97 -8.84
C PHE A 111 14.10 -11.82 -9.83
N HIS A 112 14.79 -11.82 -10.97
CA HIS A 112 14.62 -10.78 -11.99
C HIS A 112 13.18 -10.68 -12.48
N TYR A 113 12.51 -11.82 -12.69
CA TYR A 113 11.10 -11.84 -13.04
C TYR A 113 10.22 -11.19 -11.97
N LYS A 114 10.39 -11.57 -10.70
CA LYS A 114 9.63 -11.00 -9.57
C LYS A 114 9.93 -9.51 -9.40
N MET A 115 11.18 -9.09 -9.54
CA MET A 115 11.60 -7.69 -9.49
C MET A 115 10.87 -6.84 -10.54
N HIS A 116 10.86 -7.27 -11.80
CA HIS A 116 10.13 -6.57 -12.86
C HIS A 116 8.61 -6.59 -12.62
N GLY A 117 8.08 -7.69 -12.08
CA GLY A 117 6.68 -7.79 -11.65
C GLY A 117 6.33 -6.75 -10.58
N ALA A 118 7.17 -6.61 -9.56
CA ALA A 118 7.02 -5.67 -8.46
C ALA A 118 7.06 -4.21 -8.94
N GLN A 119 8.02 -3.85 -9.82
CA GLN A 119 8.08 -2.52 -10.44
C GLN A 119 6.77 -2.16 -11.18
N ARG A 120 6.21 -3.11 -11.95
CA ARG A 120 4.93 -2.92 -12.65
C ARG A 120 3.75 -2.85 -11.70
N PHE A 121 3.81 -3.54 -10.56
CA PHE A 121 2.79 -3.50 -9.52
C PHE A 121 2.77 -2.12 -8.85
N LEU A 122 3.92 -1.63 -8.37
CA LEU A 122 4.04 -0.32 -7.72
C LEU A 122 3.50 0.82 -8.59
N ARG A 123 3.84 0.85 -9.88
CA ARG A 123 3.34 1.86 -10.83
C ARG A 123 1.80 1.91 -10.94
N ARG A 124 1.12 0.79 -10.68
CA ARG A 124 -0.34 0.69 -10.76
C ARG A 124 -1.03 0.81 -9.41
N LEU A 125 -0.30 0.54 -8.32
CA LEU A 125 -0.85 0.53 -6.97
C LEU A 125 -1.25 1.93 -6.53
N ASP A 126 -0.40 2.92 -6.77
CA ASP A 126 -0.62 4.31 -6.33
C ASP A 126 -1.97 4.87 -6.81
N ALA A 127 -2.29 4.68 -8.10
CA ALA A 127 -3.56 5.12 -8.67
C ALA A 127 -4.80 4.43 -8.05
N ARG A 128 -4.65 3.18 -7.58
CA ARG A 128 -5.76 2.40 -6.98
C ARG A 128 -5.95 2.74 -5.51
N VAL A 129 -4.86 2.94 -4.77
CA VAL A 129 -4.89 3.26 -3.35
C VAL A 129 -5.46 4.66 -3.10
N ASN A 130 -5.10 5.61 -3.98
CA ASN A 130 -5.50 7.01 -3.86
C ASN A 130 -6.83 7.35 -4.54
N SER A 131 -7.48 6.39 -5.21
CA SER A 131 -8.79 6.60 -5.80
C SER A 131 -9.83 6.90 -4.70
N PRO A 132 -10.69 7.93 -4.89
CA PRO A 132 -11.72 8.30 -3.92
C PRO A 132 -12.83 7.25 -3.78
N ASP A 133 -13.01 6.42 -4.81
CA ASP A 133 -14.05 5.39 -4.86
C ASP A 133 -13.61 4.04 -4.27
N THR A 134 -12.34 3.91 -3.85
CA THR A 134 -11.80 2.67 -3.28
C THR A 134 -12.38 2.44 -1.89
N GLY A 135 -13.15 1.36 -1.74
CA GLY A 135 -13.73 0.95 -0.46
C GLY A 135 -12.73 0.21 0.44
N THR A 136 -13.06 0.06 1.73
CA THR A 136 -12.25 -0.65 2.73
C THR A 136 -11.81 -2.04 2.27
N SER A 137 -12.73 -2.87 1.77
CA SER A 137 -12.42 -4.25 1.35
C SER A 137 -11.47 -4.32 0.17
N GLU A 138 -11.49 -3.32 -0.72
CA GLU A 138 -10.55 -3.22 -1.82
C GLU A 138 -9.16 -2.82 -1.30
N LEU A 139 -9.08 -1.87 -0.36
CA LEU A 139 -7.82 -1.52 0.30
C LEU A 139 -7.22 -2.71 1.05
N GLU A 140 -8.01 -3.49 1.79
CA GLU A 140 -7.56 -4.72 2.45
C GLU A 140 -7.03 -5.75 1.44
N SER A 141 -7.73 -5.93 0.33
CA SER A 141 -7.26 -6.82 -0.75
C SER A 141 -5.97 -6.32 -1.37
N LEU A 142 -5.81 -5.01 -1.56
CA LEU A 142 -4.59 -4.41 -2.08
C LEU A 142 -3.42 -4.58 -1.09
N LEU A 143 -3.67 -4.37 0.20
CA LEU A 143 -2.69 -4.59 1.26
C LEU A 143 -2.20 -6.03 1.27
N LYS A 144 -3.13 -7.00 1.28
CA LYS A 144 -2.76 -8.42 1.25
C LYS A 144 -1.90 -8.79 0.04
N VAL A 145 -2.29 -8.32 -1.15
CA VAL A 145 -1.50 -8.58 -2.37
C VAL A 145 -0.14 -7.88 -2.30
N ALA A 146 -0.05 -6.68 -1.73
CA ALA A 146 1.21 -5.99 -1.53
C ALA A 146 2.13 -6.78 -0.57
N ASP A 147 1.58 -7.28 0.55
CA ASP A 147 2.32 -8.03 1.57
C ASP A 147 2.88 -9.34 0.99
N ASP A 148 2.04 -10.10 0.27
CA ASP A 148 2.44 -11.33 -0.40
C ASP A 148 3.59 -11.06 -1.39
N ARG A 149 3.50 -9.95 -2.14
CA ARG A 149 4.54 -9.56 -3.11
C ARG A 149 5.83 -9.11 -2.44
N ALA A 150 5.74 -8.35 -1.35
CA ALA A 150 6.90 -7.92 -0.58
C ALA A 150 7.67 -9.14 -0.02
N ALA A 151 6.95 -10.08 0.58
CA ALA A 151 7.51 -11.33 1.09
C ALA A 151 8.16 -12.17 -0.03
N GLU A 152 7.42 -12.42 -1.12
CA GLU A 152 7.91 -13.20 -2.27
C GLU A 152 9.16 -12.59 -2.91
N LEU A 153 9.21 -11.25 -3.01
CA LEU A 153 10.33 -10.53 -3.60
C LEU A 153 11.56 -10.62 -2.69
N LYS A 154 11.39 -10.34 -1.39
CA LYS A 154 12.46 -10.42 -0.38
C LYS A 154 13.05 -11.82 -0.29
N GLU A 155 12.21 -12.85 -0.27
CA GLU A 155 12.68 -14.24 -0.27
C GLU A 155 13.48 -14.56 -1.53
N SER A 156 12.97 -14.16 -2.70
CA SER A 156 13.67 -14.38 -3.97
C SER A 156 15.00 -13.65 -4.06
N TRP A 157 15.10 -12.44 -3.49
CA TRP A 157 16.34 -11.68 -3.41
C TRP A 157 17.42 -12.41 -2.60
N LEU A 158 17.04 -12.90 -1.41
CA LEU A 158 17.96 -13.65 -0.55
C LEU A 158 18.34 -15.00 -1.16
N ALA A 159 17.42 -15.67 -1.87
CA ALA A 159 17.69 -16.90 -2.58
C ALA A 159 18.65 -16.68 -3.76
N ALA A 160 18.42 -15.63 -4.56
CA ALA A 160 19.26 -15.28 -5.70
C ALA A 160 20.67 -14.88 -5.27
N ARG A 161 20.81 -14.08 -4.21
CA ARG A 161 22.13 -13.75 -3.62
C ARG A 161 22.91 -15.00 -3.19
N ARG A 162 22.25 -15.97 -2.56
CA ARG A 162 22.87 -17.25 -2.17
C ARG A 162 23.26 -18.09 -3.38
N ALA A 163 22.38 -18.17 -4.38
CA ALA A 163 22.66 -18.90 -5.62
C ALA A 163 23.84 -18.28 -6.39
N ALA A 164 23.87 -16.96 -6.52
CA ALA A 164 24.96 -16.24 -7.17
C ALA A 164 26.29 -16.42 -6.44
N LEU A 165 26.28 -16.42 -5.10
CA LEU A 165 27.49 -16.68 -4.31
C LEU A 165 27.99 -18.11 -4.50
N ALA A 166 27.10 -19.09 -4.56
CA ALA A 166 27.45 -20.49 -4.79
C ALA A 166 28.04 -20.73 -6.19
N LEU A 167 27.60 -19.96 -7.18
CA LEU A 167 28.18 -19.97 -8.53
C LEU A 167 29.54 -19.25 -8.59
N GLY A 168 29.69 -18.17 -7.82
CA GLY A 168 30.89 -17.33 -7.81
C GLY A 168 31.23 -16.79 -9.20
N THR A 169 32.52 -16.70 -9.51
CA THR A 169 33.03 -16.26 -10.82
C THR A 169 32.99 -17.36 -11.89
N ASN A 170 32.70 -18.60 -11.52
CA ASN A 170 32.74 -19.76 -12.41
C ASN A 170 31.41 -20.02 -13.15
N TYR A 171 30.45 -19.09 -13.07
CA TYR A 171 29.18 -19.23 -13.74
C TYR A 171 29.36 -19.08 -15.26
N LYS A 172 28.67 -19.94 -16.03
CA LYS A 172 28.64 -19.80 -17.48
C LYS A 172 27.81 -18.57 -17.81
N LYS A 173 28.48 -17.47 -18.16
CA LYS A 173 27.84 -16.32 -18.80
C LYS A 173 27.16 -16.84 -20.07
N GLY A 174 25.86 -16.56 -20.24
CA GLY A 174 25.13 -16.98 -21.44
C GLY A 174 25.90 -16.53 -22.68
N ASP A 175 26.28 -17.46 -23.55
CA ASP A 175 26.92 -17.14 -24.82
C ASP A 175 25.87 -16.40 -25.66
N GLY A 176 25.98 -15.06 -25.70
CA GLY A 176 25.05 -14.19 -26.40
C GLY A 176 24.95 -14.59 -27.87
N ARG A 177 23.88 -15.30 -28.20
CA ARG A 177 23.44 -15.60 -29.56
C ARG A 177 22.01 -15.16 -29.75
#